data_AF-A0A819UY15-F1
#
_entry.id   AF-A0A819UY15-F1
#
_cell.length_a   1.000
_cell.length_b   1.000
_cell.length_c   1.000
_cell.angle_alpha   90.00
_cell.angle_beta   90.00
_cell.angle_gamma   90.00
#
_symmetry.space_group_name_H-M   'P 1'
#
loop_
_entity.id
_entity.type
_entity.pdbx_description
1 polymer ?
#
loop_
_entity_poly.entity_id
_entity_poly.type
_entity_poly.pdbx_seq_one_letter_code
_entity_poly.pdbx_strand_id
1 'polypeptide(L)'
;QCRSEIRDLCKTTITTHSIVATSIATASTAVLSQLPPINNLKRTICRRRAANLNFPANPRSISEIHINGSFALTKKKEQFLQPLFNPSSFLIDFESGAMKAINSRWPQSSVHACFFHLTQNIYRQVQKAGFATKYGNDEEYAHAVRMLPALAFLETNDIYSVDFEVATEE
;
A
#
# COMPACT_ATOMS: atom_id res chain seq x y z
N GLN A 1 -2.70 -16.67 -1.83
CA GLN A 1 -2.88 -17.64 -0.75
C GLN A 1 -2.16 -17.20 0.53
N CYS A 2 -0.83 -17.34 0.67
CA CYS A 2 -0.15 -16.93 1.92
C CYS A 2 -0.37 -15.46 2.33
N ARG A 3 -0.40 -14.52 1.37
CA ARG A 3 -0.60 -13.10 1.67
C ARG A 3 -2.02 -12.77 2.17
N SER A 4 -3.04 -13.48 1.68
CA SER A 4 -4.42 -13.29 2.14
C SER A 4 -4.62 -13.92 3.51
N GLU A 5 -4.09 -15.13 3.75
CA GLU A 5 -4.14 -15.82 5.04
C GLU A 5 -3.48 -15.02 6.17
N ILE A 6 -2.27 -14.47 5.93
CA ILE A 6 -1.60 -13.61 6.91
C ILE A 6 -2.42 -12.33 7.18
N ARG A 7 -3.04 -11.74 6.14
CA ARG A 7 -3.86 -10.54 6.31
C ARG A 7 -5.07 -10.81 7.20
N ASP A 8 -5.70 -11.96 7.07
CA ASP A 8 -6.85 -12.34 7.90
C ASP A 8 -6.42 -12.68 9.34
N LEU A 9 -5.27 -13.34 9.52
CA LEU A 9 -4.66 -13.57 10.85
C LEU A 9 -4.34 -12.26 11.59
N CYS A 10 -3.88 -11.24 10.86
CA CYS A 10 -3.60 -9.92 11.43
C CYS A 10 -4.84 -9.21 11.98
N LYS A 11 -6.05 -9.55 11.51
CA LYS A 11 -7.30 -8.95 12.02
C LYS A 11 -7.70 -9.51 13.38
N THR A 12 -7.34 -10.76 13.66
CA THR A 12 -7.76 -11.49 14.88
C THR A 12 -6.67 -11.56 15.95
N THR A 13 -5.43 -11.22 15.61
CA THR A 13 -4.27 -11.48 16.47
C THR A 13 -3.49 -10.19 16.76
N ILE A 14 -3.19 -9.94 18.03
CA ILE A 14 -2.65 -8.65 18.50
C ILE A 14 -1.13 -8.53 18.33
N THR A 15 -0.39 -9.65 18.33
CA THR A 15 1.08 -9.63 18.28
C THR A 15 1.65 -10.31 17.05
N THR A 16 2.74 -9.72 16.52
CA THR A 16 3.49 -10.29 15.39
C THR A 16 4.06 -11.67 15.71
N HIS A 17 4.37 -11.94 16.98
CA HIS A 17 4.89 -13.24 17.41
C HIS A 17 3.84 -14.35 17.26
N SER A 18 2.61 -14.11 17.73
CA SER A 18 1.52 -15.09 17.60
C SER A 18 1.13 -15.32 16.15
N ILE A 19 1.19 -14.30 15.28
CA ILE A 19 0.95 -14.47 13.84
C ILE A 19 2.00 -15.41 13.23
N VAL A 20 3.28 -15.20 13.53
CA VAL A 20 4.37 -16.06 13.03
C VAL A 20 4.26 -17.48 13.58
N ALA A 21 3.92 -17.65 14.86
CA ALA A 21 3.76 -18.96 15.47
C ALA A 21 2.60 -19.75 14.86
N THR A 22 1.42 -19.14 14.71
CA THR A 22 0.25 -19.79 14.11
C THR A 22 0.49 -20.13 12.64
N SER A 23 1.12 -19.25 11.87
CA SER A 23 1.47 -19.52 10.46
C SER A 23 2.52 -20.63 10.30
N ILE A 24 3.40 -20.83 11.28
CA ILE A 24 4.40 -21.91 11.25
C ILE A 24 3.76 -23.23 11.71
N ALA A 25 2.81 -23.19 12.65
CA ALA A 25 2.11 -24.37 13.14
C ALA A 25 1.29 -25.10 12.05
N THR A 26 0.92 -24.41 10.96
CA THR A 26 0.24 -25.01 9.81
C THR A 26 1.19 -25.69 8.81
N ALA A 27 2.51 -25.54 8.97
CA ALA A 27 3.50 -26.17 8.10
C ALA A 27 3.71 -27.65 8.47
N SER A 28 4.07 -28.46 7.46
CA SER A 28 4.34 -29.88 7.69
C SER A 28 5.60 -30.10 8.54
N THR A 29 5.63 -31.22 9.26
CA THR A 29 6.75 -31.61 10.13
C THR A 29 8.09 -31.71 9.38
N ALA A 30 8.06 -32.11 8.11
CA ALA A 30 9.23 -32.17 7.23
C ALA A 30 9.77 -30.78 6.83
N VAL A 31 8.90 -29.77 6.76
CA VAL A 31 9.31 -28.37 6.51
C VAL A 31 9.80 -27.74 7.80
N LEU A 32 9.12 -27.99 8.92
CA LEU A 32 9.51 -27.49 10.24
C LEU A 32 10.91 -27.94 10.66
N SER A 33 11.30 -29.18 10.34
CA SER A 33 12.64 -29.70 10.66
C SER A 33 13.77 -29.02 9.89
N GLN A 34 13.47 -28.39 8.75
CA GLN A 34 14.43 -27.65 7.93
C GLN A 34 14.50 -26.16 8.31
N LEU A 35 13.52 -25.67 9.06
CA LEU A 35 13.45 -24.26 9.45
C LEU A 35 14.32 -24.01 10.69
N PRO A 36 15.19 -22.98 10.66
CA PRO A 36 15.90 -22.58 11.86
C PRO A 36 14.91 -22.05 12.92
N PRO A 37 15.20 -22.25 14.23
CA PRO A 37 14.36 -21.73 15.30
C PRO A 37 14.07 -20.22 15.14
N ILE A 38 12.85 -19.78 15.45
CA ILE A 38 12.42 -18.37 15.38
C ILE A 38 13.42 -17.44 16.10
N ASN A 39 13.95 -17.86 17.25
CA ASN A 39 14.94 -17.08 17.99
C ASN A 39 16.26 -16.88 17.22
N ASN A 40 16.67 -17.87 16.42
CA ASN A 40 17.85 -17.78 15.55
C ASN A 40 17.57 -16.86 14.35
N LEU A 41 16.36 -16.90 13.80
CA LEU A 41 15.92 -15.98 12.74
C LEU A 41 15.90 -14.53 13.24
N LYS A 42 15.26 -14.28 14.40
CA LYS A 42 15.23 -12.96 15.05
C LYS A 42 16.64 -12.43 15.28
N ARG A 43 17.53 -13.25 15.86
CA ARG A 43 18.93 -12.88 16.10
C ARG A 43 19.69 -12.60 14.81
N THR A 44 19.45 -13.39 13.76
CA THR A 44 20.09 -13.18 12.45
C THR A 44 19.63 -11.87 11.81
N ILE A 45 18.33 -11.57 11.87
CA ILE A 45 17.75 -10.31 11.39
C ILE A 45 18.32 -9.13 12.19
N CYS A 46 18.30 -9.21 13.52
CA CYS A 46 18.89 -8.18 14.40
C CYS A 46 20.38 -7.97 14.12
N ARG A 47 21.15 -9.06 13.97
CA ARG A 47 22.58 -8.99 13.63
C ARG A 47 22.81 -8.36 12.27
N ARG A 48 22.05 -8.74 11.23
CA ARG A 48 22.15 -8.13 9.89
C ARG A 48 21.77 -6.65 9.90
N ARG A 49 20.75 -6.28 10.69
CA ARG A 49 20.36 -4.88 10.89
C ARG A 49 21.50 -4.12 11.59
N ALA A 50 22.05 -4.65 12.68
CA ALA A 50 23.14 -4.02 13.42
C ALA A 50 24.48 -3.99 12.66
N ALA A 51 24.75 -4.98 11.80
CA ALA A 51 26.04 -5.13 11.14
C ALA A 51 26.29 -4.14 10.00
N ASN A 52 25.23 -3.55 9.42
CA ASN A 52 25.39 -2.83 8.14
C ASN A 52 25.23 -1.32 8.20
N LEU A 53 24.47 -0.74 9.13
CA LEU A 53 24.40 0.71 9.29
C LEU A 53 24.07 0.97 10.77
N ASN A 54 24.65 2.00 11.39
CA ASN A 54 24.26 2.49 12.72
C ASN A 54 22.81 3.01 12.68
N PHE A 55 21.84 2.11 12.53
CA PHE A 55 20.44 2.48 12.42
C PHE A 55 19.99 3.09 13.75
N PRO A 56 19.22 4.20 13.70
CA PRO A 56 18.63 4.75 14.90
C PRO A 56 17.68 3.74 15.54
N ALA A 57 17.46 3.88 16.85
CA ALA A 57 16.46 3.08 17.55
C ALA A 57 15.07 3.29 16.92
N ASN A 58 14.24 2.25 16.94
CA ASN A 58 12.87 2.38 16.45
C ASN A 58 12.14 3.47 17.25
N PRO A 59 11.54 4.47 16.58
CA PRO A 59 10.80 5.53 17.24
C PRO A 59 9.52 4.96 17.87
N ARG A 60 9.16 5.46 19.05
CA ARG A 60 7.95 5.08 19.81
C ARG A 60 6.73 5.92 19.44
N SER A 61 6.95 7.05 18.77
CA SER A 61 5.91 7.94 18.29
C SER A 61 6.33 8.59 16.97
N ILE A 62 5.36 9.14 16.23
CA ILE A 62 5.63 9.80 14.94
C ILE A 62 6.56 11.02 15.11
N SER A 63 6.45 11.71 16.25
CA SER A 63 7.25 12.88 16.62
C SER A 63 8.72 12.55 16.83
N GLU A 64 9.07 11.28 17.05
CA GLU A 64 10.46 10.83 17.21
C GLU A 64 11.15 10.54 15.86
N ILE A 65 10.39 10.52 14.76
CA ILE A 65 10.93 10.23 13.42
C ILE A 65 11.74 11.42 12.90
N HIS A 66 13.05 11.40 13.16
CA HIS A 66 14.00 12.34 12.59
C HIS A 66 14.95 11.61 11.63
N ILE A 67 14.80 11.87 10.32
CA ILE A 67 15.68 11.29 9.30
C ILE A 67 16.91 12.20 9.18
N ASN A 68 18.02 11.81 9.81
CA ASN A 68 19.27 12.59 9.87
C ASN A 68 20.46 11.84 9.26
N GLY A 69 21.56 12.57 9.04
CA GLY A 69 22.84 12.01 8.60
C GLY A 69 22.77 11.38 7.21
N SER A 70 23.43 10.23 7.03
CA SER A 70 23.44 9.52 5.73
C SER A 70 22.07 9.02 5.28
N PHE A 71 21.12 8.83 6.20
CA PHE A 71 19.76 8.42 5.87
C PHE A 71 18.91 9.54 5.27
N ALA A 72 19.32 10.80 5.44
CA ALA A 72 18.69 11.95 4.82
C ALA A 72 19.20 12.20 3.39
N LEU A 73 20.13 11.38 2.90
CA LEU A 73 20.82 11.59 1.64
C LEU A 73 20.49 10.52 0.58
N THR A 74 20.39 10.94 -0.67
CA THR A 74 20.29 10.04 -1.82
C THR A 74 21.62 9.34 -2.09
N LYS A 75 21.66 8.35 -3.00
CA LYS A 75 22.91 7.70 -3.45
C LYS A 75 23.94 8.69 -4.02
N LYS A 76 23.49 9.87 -4.46
CA LYS A 76 24.32 10.97 -4.96
C LYS A 76 24.73 11.98 -3.87
N LYS A 77 24.42 11.70 -2.60
CA LYS A 77 24.66 12.57 -1.43
C LYS A 77 23.84 13.86 -1.41
N GLU A 78 22.71 13.91 -2.10
CA GLU A 78 21.77 15.05 -2.07
C GLU A 78 20.75 14.86 -0.96
N GLN A 79 20.24 15.94 -0.35
CA GLN A 79 19.14 15.80 0.62
C GLN A 79 17.90 15.23 -0.07
N PHE A 80 17.43 14.09 0.44
CA PHE A 80 16.20 13.46 -0.02
C PHE A 80 14.96 14.29 0.35
N LEU A 81 14.98 14.93 1.52
CA LEU A 81 13.98 15.92 1.92
C LEU A 81 14.52 17.31 1.59
N GLN A 82 14.10 17.89 0.46
CA GLN A 82 14.46 19.26 0.13
C GLN A 82 13.73 20.23 1.08
N PRO A 83 14.45 21.08 1.84
CA PRO A 83 13.84 22.06 2.76
C PRO A 83 12.93 23.08 2.06
N LEU A 84 13.09 23.24 0.74
CA LEU A 84 12.34 24.16 -0.13
C LEU A 84 11.36 23.41 -1.05
N PHE A 85 10.95 22.20 -0.69
CA PHE A 85 9.96 21.46 -1.46
C PHE A 85 8.58 22.11 -1.29
N ASN A 86 8.16 22.88 -2.29
CA ASN A 86 6.86 23.54 -2.37
C ASN A 86 6.22 23.27 -3.75
N PRO A 87 5.77 22.03 -4.01
CA PRO A 87 5.16 21.67 -5.28
C PRO A 87 3.82 22.39 -5.46
N SER A 88 3.50 22.79 -6.69
CA SER A 88 2.19 23.37 -7.02
C SER A 88 1.10 22.29 -7.12
N SER A 89 1.47 21.06 -7.43
CA SER A 89 0.53 19.95 -7.52
C SER A 89 1.16 18.60 -7.17
N PHE A 90 0.30 17.68 -6.76
CA PHE A 90 0.62 16.28 -6.50
C PHE A 90 -0.24 15.39 -7.38
N LEU A 91 0.35 14.31 -7.91
CA LEU A 91 -0.36 13.21 -8.55
C LEU A 91 -0.13 11.96 -7.71
N ILE A 92 -1.15 11.53 -6.98
CA ILE A 92 -1.02 10.43 -6.02
C ILE A 92 -2.05 9.34 -6.26
N ASP A 93 -1.85 8.19 -5.62
CA ASP A 93 -2.89 7.17 -5.55
C ASP A 93 -4.06 7.63 -4.65
N PHE A 94 -5.09 6.80 -4.56
CA PHE A 94 -6.32 7.09 -3.82
C PHE A 94 -6.18 6.84 -2.30
N GLU A 95 -4.96 6.83 -1.75
CA GLU A 95 -4.75 6.60 -0.33
C GLU A 95 -5.14 7.84 0.49
N SER A 96 -6.19 7.69 1.31
CA SER A 96 -6.71 8.80 2.12
C SER A 96 -5.69 9.36 3.11
N GLY A 97 -4.79 8.52 3.63
CA GLY A 97 -3.69 8.94 4.49
C GLY A 97 -2.71 9.87 3.76
N ALA A 98 -2.31 9.51 2.55
CA ALA A 98 -1.42 10.32 1.72
C ALA A 98 -2.08 11.66 1.33
N MET A 99 -3.34 11.64 0.88
CA MET A 99 -4.10 12.84 0.56
C MET A 99 -4.18 13.80 1.76
N LYS A 100 -4.53 13.29 2.94
CA LYS A 100 -4.62 14.08 4.17
C LYS A 100 -3.27 14.66 4.59
N ALA A 101 -2.21 13.87 4.53
CA ALA A 101 -0.86 14.33 4.87
C ALA A 101 -0.40 15.45 3.94
N ILE A 102 -0.65 15.31 2.64
CA ILE A 102 -0.32 16.34 1.65
C ILE A 102 -1.12 17.61 1.91
N ASN A 103 -2.45 17.52 2.03
CA ASN A 103 -3.30 18.69 2.29
C ASN A 103 -2.95 19.39 3.61
N SER A 104 -2.54 18.63 4.63
CA SER A 104 -2.10 19.19 5.91
C SER A 104 -0.76 19.92 5.80
N ARG A 105 0.16 19.44 4.94
CA ARG A 105 1.51 19.99 4.84
C ARG A 105 1.63 21.08 3.77
N TRP A 106 0.92 20.94 2.66
CA TRP A 106 0.88 21.85 1.53
C TRP A 106 -0.56 22.19 1.15
N PRO A 107 -1.27 23.02 1.95
CA PRO A 107 -2.67 23.35 1.72
C PRO A 107 -2.93 24.15 0.44
N GLN A 108 -1.87 24.74 -0.14
CA GLN A 108 -1.93 25.51 -1.38
C GLN A 108 -1.65 24.68 -2.63
N SER A 109 -1.26 23.41 -2.47
CA SER A 109 -0.99 22.52 -3.60
C SER A 109 -2.25 21.79 -4.04
N SER A 110 -2.45 21.66 -5.35
CA SER A 110 -3.55 20.87 -5.88
C SER A 110 -3.24 19.38 -5.83
N VAL A 111 -4.09 18.59 -5.19
CA VAL A 111 -3.98 17.13 -5.15
C VAL A 111 -4.85 16.51 -6.23
N HIS A 112 -4.23 15.80 -7.15
CA HIS A 112 -4.91 15.07 -8.22
C HIS A 112 -4.77 13.57 -8.00
N ALA A 113 -5.85 12.84 -8.26
CA ALA A 113 -5.83 11.39 -8.23
C ALA A 113 -5.25 10.83 -9.54
N CYS A 114 -4.44 9.79 -9.43
CA CYS A 114 -3.76 9.18 -10.56
C CYS A 114 -4.70 8.30 -11.38
N PHE A 115 -4.96 8.70 -12.64
CA PHE A 115 -5.79 7.94 -13.58
C PHE A 115 -5.31 6.49 -13.80
N PHE A 116 -3.99 6.26 -13.83
CA PHE A 116 -3.43 4.91 -13.93
C PHE A 116 -3.83 4.02 -12.74
N HIS A 117 -3.83 4.59 -11.52
CA HIS A 117 -4.28 3.85 -10.35
C HIS A 117 -5.80 3.64 -10.34
N LEU A 118 -6.58 4.57 -10.92
CA LEU A 118 -8.03 4.40 -11.10
C LEU A 118 -8.32 3.19 -11.99
N THR A 119 -7.71 3.12 -13.18
CA THR A 119 -7.91 1.99 -14.11
C THR A 119 -7.47 0.68 -13.50
N GLN A 120 -6.35 0.66 -12.77
CA GLN A 120 -5.88 -0.52 -12.06
C GLN A 120 -6.85 -0.96 -10.95
N ASN A 121 -7.42 -0.02 -10.19
CA ASN A 121 -8.38 -0.32 -9.14
C ASN A 121 -9.69 -0.88 -9.71
N ILE A 122 -10.20 -0.32 -10.81
CA ILE A 122 -11.36 -0.86 -11.53
C ILE A 122 -11.10 -2.30 -11.99
N TYR A 123 -9.93 -2.56 -12.60
CA TYR A 123 -9.57 -3.92 -13.00
C TYR A 123 -9.47 -4.89 -11.82
N ARG A 124 -8.93 -4.45 -10.67
CA ARG A 124 -8.92 -5.28 -9.44
C ARG A 124 -10.33 -5.63 -8.99
N GLN A 125 -11.30 -4.72 -9.10
CA GLN A 125 -12.70 -5.01 -8.76
C GLN A 125 -13.32 -6.01 -9.73
N VAL A 126 -13.06 -5.89 -11.04
CA VAL A 126 -13.44 -6.89 -12.05
C VAL A 126 -12.89 -8.27 -11.71
N GLN A 127 -11.63 -8.34 -11.27
CA GLN A 127 -11.00 -9.60 -10.85
C GLN A 127 -11.66 -10.18 -9.60
N LYS A 128 -11.90 -9.36 -8.56
CA LYS A 128 -12.55 -9.80 -7.32
C LYS A 128 -13.97 -10.31 -7.57
N ALA A 129 -14.69 -9.70 -8.50
CA ALA A 129 -16.04 -10.11 -8.90
C ALA A 129 -16.05 -11.38 -9.80
N GLY A 130 -14.89 -11.97 -10.10
CA GLY A 130 -14.79 -13.19 -10.91
C GLY A 130 -14.87 -12.97 -12.42
N PHE A 131 -14.90 -11.72 -12.88
CA PHE A 131 -15.06 -11.38 -14.30
C PHE A 131 -13.74 -11.20 -15.07
N ALA A 132 -12.61 -11.62 -14.50
CA ALA A 132 -11.30 -11.48 -15.14
C ALA A 132 -11.23 -12.17 -16.51
N THR A 133 -11.74 -13.41 -16.60
CA THR A 133 -11.78 -14.18 -17.86
C THR A 133 -12.73 -13.54 -18.87
N LYS A 134 -13.89 -13.06 -18.43
CA LYS A 134 -14.85 -12.37 -19.30
C LYS A 134 -14.23 -11.09 -19.87
N TYR A 135 -13.62 -10.27 -19.01
CA TYR A 135 -12.91 -9.06 -19.43
C TYR A 135 -11.79 -9.31 -20.46
N GLY A 136 -11.12 -10.46 -20.40
CA GLY A 136 -10.07 -10.80 -21.36
C GLY A 136 -10.57 -11.31 -22.71
N ASN A 137 -11.78 -11.86 -22.76
CA ASN A 137 -12.28 -12.61 -23.92
C ASN A 137 -13.53 -11.98 -24.59
N ASP A 138 -14.21 -11.05 -23.91
CA ASP A 138 -15.41 -10.38 -24.37
C ASP A 138 -15.10 -8.88 -24.54
N GLU A 139 -14.97 -8.44 -25.80
CA GLU A 139 -14.60 -7.07 -26.14
C GLU A 139 -15.68 -6.05 -25.76
N GLU A 140 -16.96 -6.42 -25.89
CA GLU A 140 -18.08 -5.56 -25.53
C GLU A 140 -18.10 -5.30 -24.02
N TYR A 141 -17.92 -6.37 -23.23
CA TYR A 141 -17.78 -6.25 -21.78
C TYR A 141 -16.53 -5.45 -21.38
N ALA A 142 -15.39 -5.70 -22.03
CA ALA A 142 -14.17 -4.94 -21.77
C ALA A 142 -14.33 -3.46 -22.11
N HIS A 143 -15.02 -3.13 -23.20
CA HIS A 143 -15.33 -1.77 -23.62
C HIS A 143 -16.19 -1.06 -22.57
N ALA A 144 -17.30 -1.66 -22.15
CA ALA A 144 -18.17 -1.10 -21.12
C ALA A 144 -17.42 -0.81 -19.80
N VAL A 145 -16.57 -1.75 -19.35
CA VAL A 145 -15.73 -1.55 -18.16
C VAL A 145 -14.71 -0.41 -18.35
N ARG A 146 -14.15 -0.26 -19.55
CA ARG A 146 -13.19 0.82 -19.88
C ARG A 146 -13.84 2.19 -20.00
N MET A 147 -15.17 2.28 -20.14
CA MET A 147 -15.89 3.55 -20.07
C MET A 147 -15.95 4.11 -18.63
N LEU A 148 -15.93 3.25 -17.60
CA LEU A 148 -15.96 3.67 -16.20
C LEU A 148 -14.87 4.69 -15.83
N PRO A 149 -13.57 4.46 -16.10
CA PRO A 149 -12.56 5.47 -15.81
C PRO A 149 -12.71 6.74 -16.65
N ALA A 150 -13.35 6.68 -17.84
CA ALA A 150 -13.57 7.87 -18.68
C ALA A 150 -14.50 8.91 -18.02
N LEU A 151 -15.34 8.48 -17.07
CA LEU A 151 -16.17 9.38 -16.26
C LEU A 151 -15.34 10.42 -15.49
N ALA A 152 -14.06 10.15 -15.21
CA ALA A 152 -13.17 11.10 -14.56
C ALA A 152 -12.88 12.36 -15.39
N PHE A 153 -13.24 12.36 -16.68
CA PHE A 153 -13.04 13.49 -17.60
C PHE A 153 -14.33 14.24 -17.93
N LEU A 154 -15.48 13.81 -17.39
CA LEU A 154 -16.74 14.52 -17.59
C LEU A 154 -16.85 15.70 -16.62
N GLU A 155 -17.42 16.81 -17.09
CA GLU A 155 -17.77 17.91 -16.20
C GLU A 155 -18.93 17.49 -15.31
N THR A 156 -18.95 17.97 -14.06
CA THR A 156 -20.00 17.61 -13.09
C THR A 156 -21.41 17.98 -13.57
N ASN A 157 -21.53 18.97 -14.45
CA ASN A 157 -22.80 19.42 -15.01
C ASN A 157 -23.34 18.49 -16.11
N ASP A 158 -22.49 17.64 -16.69
CA ASP A 158 -22.88 16.66 -17.71
C ASP A 158 -23.31 15.32 -17.10
N ILE A 159 -23.22 15.20 -15.78
CA ILE A 159 -23.55 14.00 -15.01
C ILE A 159 -24.98 14.18 -14.44
N TYR A 160 -25.99 13.77 -15.20
CA TYR A 160 -27.36 13.67 -14.71
C TYR A 160 -27.45 12.51 -13.71
N SER A 161 -27.61 12.83 -12.42
CA SER A 161 -27.85 11.91 -11.27
C SER A 161 -27.34 10.48 -11.48
N VAL A 162 -26.09 10.22 -11.07
CA VAL A 162 -25.60 8.85 -11.03
C VAL A 162 -25.85 8.29 -9.64
N ASP A 163 -26.86 7.43 -9.55
CA ASP A 163 -27.06 6.54 -8.41
C ASP A 163 -25.99 5.44 -8.47
N PHE A 164 -24.75 5.78 -8.14
CA PHE A 164 -23.77 4.76 -7.77
C PHE A 164 -24.15 4.29 -6.37
N GLU A 165 -24.85 3.16 -6.28
CA GLU A 165 -24.86 2.35 -5.06
C GLU A 165 -23.42 1.94 -4.77
N VAL A 166 -22.76 2.71 -3.91
CA VAL A 166 -21.56 2.25 -3.22
C VAL A 166 -22.05 1.08 -2.37
N ALA A 167 -21.76 -0.14 -2.83
CA ALA A 167 -21.88 -1.32 -2.00
C ALA A 167 -21.03 -1.07 -0.75
N THR A 168 -21.71 -0.65 0.32
CA THR A 168 -21.14 -0.58 1.65
C THR A 168 -20.96 -2.03 2.09
N GLU A 169 -19.74 -2.37 2.49
CA GLU A 169 -19.43 -3.69 3.05
C GLU A 169 -20.21 -3.83 4.37
N GLU A 170 -21.16 -4.77 4.43
CA GLU A 170 -21.57 -5.46 5.67
C GLU A 170 -20.48 -6.47 6.09
#